data_AF-A0A959CA16-F1
#
_entry.id   AF-A0A959CA16-F1
#
_cell.length_a   1.000
_cell.length_b   1.000
_cell.length_c   1.000
_cell.angle_alpha   90.00
_cell.angle_beta   90.00
_cell.angle_gamma   90.00
#
_symmetry.space_group_name_H-M   'P 1'
#
loop_
_entity.id
_entity.type
_entity.pdbx_description
1 polymer ?
#
loop_
_entity_poly.entity_id
_entity_poly.type
_entity_poly.pdbx_seq_one_letter_code
_entity_poly.pdbx_strand_id
1 'polypeptide(L)'
;NSVDLVALPFANNWSLSGNAGTDTTVNFIGTTDNMPLDFRVNNLRGLRLEYAENDLGVPGPNIIGGYGGNNVNPGIYSATISGGGRAGEVNSVTGGSGTIGGGSSNTAGGIYATVGGGYNNTSNAYSTIGGGASNIASSNYSTVGGGGGNIASGSYATIPGGWQNEATDDYSFAAGRLAKARHKGTFVWADNTASNFGSTATNQFLIRAGNGVGINKNNPATALDVNGAVTATAFVGDGSALSGIPDDQTLSLSGTTLSIEAGNSVDLSTLPGDNLGNHMATQNIQLDGNYLSGDGDNEGVFVDTDGNVGIGNINPTELLHVGSASHNGDQSIALQNASNLWKHTVALNGSYQIRDGDAPRLTVLGTNGNVGIGFTSPVNTLTVGGTADFTDNVGIGTASPGARLEVEGGASVDDY
;
A
#
# COMPACT_ATOMS: atom_id res chain seq x y z
N ASN A 1 -75.08 10.56 -68.24
CA ASN A 1 -74.58 11.88 -67.79
C ASN A 1 -73.10 11.80 -67.49
N SER A 2 -72.25 11.73 -68.53
CA SER A 2 -70.80 11.87 -68.40
C SER A 2 -70.45 13.34 -68.63
N VAL A 3 -69.96 14.01 -67.59
CA VAL A 3 -69.39 15.35 -67.75
C VAL A 3 -67.96 15.16 -68.26
N ASP A 4 -67.74 15.61 -69.49
CA ASP A 4 -66.42 15.79 -70.08
C ASP A 4 -65.72 16.96 -69.36
N LEU A 5 -64.75 16.62 -68.50
CA LEU A 5 -63.99 17.56 -67.69
C LEU A 5 -62.90 18.30 -68.49
N VAL A 6 -62.73 18.01 -69.78
CA VAL A 6 -61.71 18.65 -70.64
C VAL A 6 -62.09 20.09 -71.00
N ALA A 7 -63.34 20.49 -70.81
CA ALA A 7 -63.86 21.80 -71.24
C ALA A 7 -64.34 22.72 -70.11
N LEU A 8 -63.81 22.57 -68.88
CA LEU A 8 -64.01 23.59 -67.84
C LEU A 8 -62.77 24.49 -67.74
N PRO A 9 -62.90 25.82 -67.91
CA PRO A 9 -61.78 26.76 -67.90
C PRO A 9 -61.35 27.06 -66.46
N PHE A 10 -60.94 26.03 -65.72
CA PHE A 10 -60.32 26.23 -64.41
C PHE A 10 -58.82 26.09 -64.60
N ALA A 11 -58.16 27.21 -64.86
CA ALA A 11 -56.69 27.35 -64.90
C ALA A 11 -55.99 27.06 -63.55
N ASN A 12 -56.71 26.48 -62.57
CA ASN A 12 -56.34 26.42 -61.15
C ASN A 12 -56.30 24.98 -60.58
N ASN A 13 -56.32 23.94 -61.41
CA ASN A 13 -56.18 22.55 -60.95
C ASN A 13 -54.70 22.14 -60.83
N TRP A 14 -54.37 21.31 -59.84
CA TRP A 14 -53.05 20.68 -59.77
C TRP A 14 -53.00 19.45 -60.69
N SER A 15 -52.15 19.47 -61.71
CA SER A 15 -51.97 18.35 -62.65
C SER A 15 -51.25 17.18 -62.00
N LEU A 16 -51.59 15.95 -62.41
CA LEU A 16 -50.84 14.73 -62.05
C LEU A 16 -49.41 14.72 -62.60
N SER A 17 -49.13 15.51 -63.64
CA SER A 17 -47.79 15.74 -64.19
C SER A 17 -47.06 16.92 -63.55
N GLY A 18 -47.68 17.61 -62.58
CA GLY A 18 -47.23 18.88 -62.05
C GLY A 18 -47.60 20.08 -62.93
N ASN A 19 -47.58 21.27 -62.31
CA ASN A 19 -47.86 22.55 -62.96
C ASN A 19 -46.55 23.32 -63.19
N ALA A 20 -46.37 23.93 -64.37
CA ALA A 20 -45.26 24.84 -64.66
C ALA A 20 -45.64 26.30 -64.34
N GLY A 21 -44.64 27.15 -64.03
CA GLY A 21 -44.86 28.59 -63.81
C GLY A 21 -45.56 28.96 -62.51
N THR A 22 -45.46 28.14 -61.47
CA THR A 22 -46.07 28.39 -60.16
C THR A 22 -45.37 29.50 -59.38
N ASP A 23 -46.14 30.29 -58.64
CA ASP A 23 -45.69 31.25 -57.63
C ASP A 23 -46.03 30.73 -56.23
N THR A 24 -45.02 30.52 -55.39
CA THR A 24 -45.19 29.93 -54.05
C THR A 24 -45.94 30.82 -53.06
N THR A 25 -46.18 32.09 -53.39
CA THR A 25 -46.94 33.01 -52.54
C THR A 25 -48.46 32.91 -52.74
N VAL A 26 -48.92 32.41 -53.90
CA VAL A 26 -50.35 32.33 -54.26
C VAL A 26 -50.79 30.97 -54.80
N ASN A 27 -49.87 30.11 -55.23
CA ASN A 27 -50.16 28.76 -55.71
C ASN A 27 -49.68 27.72 -54.69
N PHE A 28 -50.61 26.94 -54.14
CA PHE A 28 -50.31 25.89 -53.18
C PHE A 28 -51.33 24.75 -53.26
N ILE A 29 -50.94 23.57 -52.75
CA ILE A 29 -51.87 22.50 -52.42
C ILE A 29 -52.13 22.59 -50.91
N GLY A 30 -53.35 22.91 -50.51
CA GLY A 30 -53.65 23.22 -49.12
C GLY A 30 -55.10 23.62 -48.89
N THR A 31 -55.39 23.99 -47.66
CA THR A 31 -56.63 24.64 -47.21
C THR A 31 -56.34 26.10 -46.85
N THR A 32 -57.36 26.96 -46.91
CA THR A 32 -57.28 28.37 -46.45
C THR A 32 -57.98 28.59 -45.11
N ASP A 33 -58.57 27.52 -44.55
CA ASP A 33 -59.20 27.48 -43.24
C ASP A 33 -58.42 26.54 -42.31
N ASN A 34 -58.91 26.37 -41.09
CA ASN A 34 -58.24 25.53 -40.08
C ASN A 34 -58.56 24.03 -40.27
N MET A 35 -59.11 23.61 -41.42
CA MET A 35 -59.41 22.21 -41.68
C MET A 35 -58.14 21.46 -42.12
N PRO A 36 -57.97 20.19 -41.69
CA PRO A 36 -56.80 19.41 -42.07
C PRO A 36 -56.84 18.98 -43.54
N LEU A 37 -55.66 18.91 -44.17
CA LEU A 37 -55.47 18.31 -45.48
C LEU A 37 -54.97 16.86 -45.33
N ASP A 38 -55.77 15.90 -45.79
CA ASP A 38 -55.42 14.47 -45.79
C ASP A 38 -54.97 14.00 -47.18
N PHE A 39 -53.76 13.44 -47.26
CA PHE A 39 -53.29 12.65 -48.41
C PHE A 39 -53.61 11.17 -48.15
N ARG A 40 -54.33 10.54 -49.08
CA ARG A 40 -54.85 9.17 -48.92
C ARG A 40 -54.33 8.21 -49.98
N VAL A 41 -54.11 6.96 -49.59
CA VAL A 41 -53.78 5.83 -50.46
C VAL A 41 -54.77 4.70 -50.16
N ASN A 42 -55.46 4.20 -51.19
CA ASN A 42 -56.54 3.21 -51.03
C ASN A 42 -57.60 3.62 -49.97
N ASN A 43 -58.00 4.90 -49.99
CA ASN A 43 -58.93 5.50 -49.02
C ASN A 43 -58.45 5.50 -47.54
N LEU A 44 -57.17 5.20 -47.28
CA LEU A 44 -56.55 5.31 -45.96
C LEU A 44 -55.71 6.58 -45.89
N ARG A 45 -55.80 7.31 -44.77
CA ARG A 45 -54.94 8.47 -44.47
C ARG A 45 -53.48 8.02 -44.34
N GLY A 46 -52.60 8.53 -45.19
CA GLY A 46 -51.16 8.27 -45.15
C GLY A 46 -50.33 9.47 -44.66
N LEU A 47 -50.83 10.69 -44.88
CA LEU A 47 -50.28 11.93 -44.34
C LEU A 47 -51.42 12.92 -44.07
N ARG A 48 -51.37 13.59 -42.93
CA ARG A 48 -52.21 14.73 -42.59
C ARG A 48 -51.35 15.95 -42.28
N LEU A 49 -51.73 17.08 -42.86
CA LEU A 49 -51.30 18.40 -42.42
C LEU A 49 -52.45 19.02 -41.64
N GLU A 50 -52.21 19.37 -40.38
CA GLU A 50 -53.25 19.86 -39.47
C GLU A 50 -52.86 21.21 -38.88
N TYR A 51 -53.75 22.19 -38.97
CA TYR A 51 -53.55 23.49 -38.37
C TYR A 51 -53.68 23.42 -36.85
N ALA A 52 -52.77 24.09 -36.15
CA ALA A 52 -52.86 24.32 -34.71
C ALA A 52 -52.16 25.65 -34.37
N GLU A 53 -52.48 26.20 -33.21
CA GLU A 53 -51.89 27.43 -32.67
C GLU A 53 -51.39 27.17 -31.26
N ASN A 54 -50.37 27.92 -30.85
CA ASN A 54 -49.95 27.96 -29.45
C ASN A 54 -50.79 28.96 -28.63
N ASP A 55 -50.53 29.03 -27.32
CA ASP A 55 -51.23 29.94 -26.39
C ASP A 55 -51.04 31.45 -26.72
N LEU A 56 -50.08 31.79 -27.61
CA LEU A 56 -49.83 33.14 -28.09
C LEU A 56 -50.53 33.44 -29.43
N GLY A 57 -51.33 32.51 -29.95
CA GLY A 57 -51.98 32.62 -31.26
C GLY A 57 -50.99 32.51 -32.44
N VAL A 58 -49.81 31.93 -32.21
CA VAL A 58 -48.82 31.68 -33.28
C VAL A 58 -49.15 30.35 -33.94
N PRO A 59 -49.47 30.33 -35.25
CA PRO A 59 -49.80 29.11 -35.96
C PRO A 59 -48.56 28.24 -36.18
N GLY A 60 -48.75 26.93 -36.07
CA GLY A 60 -47.73 25.92 -36.31
C GLY A 60 -48.38 24.63 -36.79
N PRO A 61 -48.44 24.37 -38.11
CA PRO A 61 -49.08 23.17 -38.62
C PRO A 61 -48.33 21.91 -38.17
N ASN A 62 -49.08 20.86 -37.88
CA ASN A 62 -48.57 19.53 -37.55
C ASN A 62 -48.42 18.67 -38.81
N ILE A 63 -47.42 17.80 -38.81
CA ILE A 63 -47.21 16.75 -39.83
C ILE A 63 -47.52 15.40 -39.19
N ILE A 64 -48.52 14.69 -39.70
CA ILE A 64 -48.96 13.39 -39.14
C ILE A 64 -48.96 12.32 -40.24
N GLY A 65 -47.85 11.62 -40.38
CA GLY A 65 -47.66 10.53 -41.34
C GLY A 65 -48.00 9.14 -40.78
N GLY A 66 -48.14 8.16 -41.68
CA GLY A 66 -48.26 6.74 -41.35
C GLY A 66 -49.70 6.30 -41.07
N TYR A 67 -49.87 5.42 -40.08
CA TYR A 67 -51.17 4.87 -39.71
C TYR A 67 -52.16 5.97 -39.32
N GLY A 68 -53.38 5.88 -39.84
CA GLY A 68 -54.45 6.86 -39.62
C GLY A 68 -54.88 7.05 -38.16
N GLY A 69 -54.42 6.21 -37.24
CA GLY A 69 -54.60 6.38 -35.80
C GLY A 69 -53.51 7.17 -35.08
N ASN A 70 -52.38 7.50 -35.75
CA ASN A 70 -51.38 8.40 -35.16
C ASN A 70 -52.03 9.74 -34.81
N ASN A 71 -51.68 10.27 -33.63
CA ASN A 71 -52.40 11.38 -33.02
C ASN A 71 -51.47 12.47 -32.52
N VAL A 72 -51.85 13.72 -32.76
CA VAL A 72 -51.31 14.88 -32.08
C VAL A 72 -52.44 15.43 -31.19
N ASN A 73 -52.16 15.69 -29.91
CA ASN A 73 -53.22 16.13 -29.00
C ASN A 73 -53.78 17.51 -29.40
N PRO A 74 -55.06 17.79 -29.09
CA PRO A 74 -55.65 19.10 -29.35
C PRO A 74 -54.83 20.24 -28.72
N GLY A 75 -54.62 21.33 -29.46
CA GLY A 75 -53.83 22.49 -29.02
C GLY A 75 -52.31 22.33 -29.15
N ILE A 76 -51.82 21.15 -29.57
CA ILE A 76 -50.40 20.96 -29.86
C ILE A 76 -50.10 21.44 -31.27
N TYR A 77 -49.05 22.24 -31.39
CA TYR A 77 -48.60 22.89 -32.63
C TYR A 77 -47.18 22.47 -32.99
N SER A 78 -46.81 22.62 -34.27
CA SER A 78 -45.49 22.31 -34.82
C SER A 78 -44.99 20.88 -34.55
N ALA A 79 -45.90 19.94 -34.27
CA ALA A 79 -45.56 18.55 -34.03
C ALA A 79 -45.25 17.80 -35.33
N THR A 80 -44.35 16.82 -35.25
CA THR A 80 -44.02 15.95 -36.37
C THR A 80 -44.11 14.48 -35.97
N ILE A 81 -44.93 13.72 -36.68
CA ILE A 81 -44.89 12.26 -36.72
C ILE A 81 -44.59 11.89 -38.17
N SER A 82 -43.37 11.44 -38.47
CA SER A 82 -42.99 11.18 -39.87
C SER A 82 -43.70 9.94 -40.45
N GLY A 83 -44.15 9.00 -39.60
CA GLY A 83 -44.77 7.76 -40.05
C GLY A 83 -45.00 6.72 -38.97
N GLY A 84 -45.13 5.47 -39.39
CA GLY A 84 -45.32 4.31 -38.50
C GLY A 84 -46.70 4.24 -37.87
N GLY A 85 -46.79 3.56 -36.74
CA GLY A 85 -48.03 3.27 -36.02
C GLY A 85 -48.78 2.07 -36.59
N ARG A 86 -49.66 1.48 -35.79
CA ARG A 86 -50.66 0.49 -36.20
C ARG A 86 -51.84 0.48 -35.24
N ALA A 87 -52.88 -0.29 -35.56
CA ALA A 87 -54.03 -0.45 -34.67
C ALA A 87 -53.57 -0.89 -33.26
N GLY A 88 -53.97 -0.12 -32.24
CA GLY A 88 -53.58 -0.36 -30.84
C GLY A 88 -52.18 0.15 -30.44
N GLU A 89 -51.34 0.56 -31.38
CA GLU A 89 -49.96 1.01 -31.13
C GLU A 89 -49.66 2.28 -31.93
N VAL A 90 -50.41 3.33 -31.62
CA VAL A 90 -50.32 4.62 -32.30
C VAL A 90 -49.15 5.43 -31.76
N ASN A 91 -48.52 6.22 -32.62
CA ASN A 91 -47.59 7.25 -32.16
C ASN A 91 -48.39 8.47 -31.70
N SER A 92 -47.98 9.08 -30.58
CA SER A 92 -48.67 10.22 -29.98
C SER A 92 -47.72 11.37 -29.63
N VAL A 93 -48.02 12.58 -30.09
CA VAL A 93 -47.34 13.79 -29.64
C VAL A 93 -48.29 14.58 -28.75
N THR A 94 -47.88 14.87 -27.52
CA THR A 94 -48.70 15.58 -26.54
C THR A 94 -48.10 16.89 -26.05
N GLY A 95 -46.91 17.27 -26.53
CA GLY A 95 -46.27 18.56 -26.24
C GLY A 95 -45.90 19.31 -27.52
N GLY A 96 -45.95 20.64 -27.47
CA GLY A 96 -45.64 21.52 -28.60
C GLY A 96 -44.26 21.24 -29.20
N SER A 97 -44.15 21.27 -30.54
CA SER A 97 -42.90 20.99 -31.25
C SER A 97 -42.29 19.61 -30.97
N GLY A 98 -43.08 18.64 -30.50
CA GLY A 98 -42.63 17.27 -30.28
C GLY A 98 -42.43 16.53 -31.60
N THR A 99 -41.42 15.66 -31.65
CA THR A 99 -41.05 14.92 -32.86
C THR A 99 -40.96 13.41 -32.61
N ILE A 100 -41.61 12.64 -33.47
CA ILE A 100 -41.50 11.18 -33.56
C ILE A 100 -41.07 10.82 -34.98
N GLY A 101 -39.88 10.23 -35.14
CA GLY A 101 -39.38 9.82 -36.46
C GLY A 101 -40.13 8.62 -37.06
N GLY A 102 -40.81 7.81 -36.25
CA GLY A 102 -41.63 6.68 -36.71
C GLY A 102 -41.78 5.60 -35.64
N GLY A 103 -41.86 4.33 -36.06
CA GLY A 103 -42.04 3.19 -35.15
C GLY A 103 -43.49 3.01 -34.69
N SER A 104 -43.73 2.35 -33.55
CA SER A 104 -45.08 2.17 -33.00
C SER A 104 -45.14 2.40 -31.49
N SER A 105 -46.30 2.85 -31.01
CA SER A 105 -46.56 3.14 -29.59
C SER A 105 -45.61 4.18 -28.94
N ASN A 106 -44.99 5.07 -29.71
CA ASN A 106 -44.08 6.08 -29.16
C ASN A 106 -44.85 7.32 -28.70
N THR A 107 -44.40 7.94 -27.61
CA THR A 107 -44.96 9.17 -27.06
C THR A 107 -43.89 10.27 -26.93
N ALA A 108 -44.08 11.38 -27.64
CA ALA A 108 -43.35 12.63 -27.43
C ALA A 108 -44.22 13.53 -26.55
N GLY A 109 -44.02 13.41 -25.23
CA GLY A 109 -44.92 13.82 -24.17
C GLY A 109 -44.86 15.29 -23.77
N GLY A 110 -43.68 15.91 -23.88
CA GLY A 110 -43.45 17.29 -23.46
C GLY A 110 -43.04 18.21 -24.61
N ILE A 111 -42.94 19.51 -24.32
CA ILE A 111 -42.51 20.51 -25.32
C ILE A 111 -41.10 20.17 -25.81
N TYR A 112 -40.87 20.21 -27.12
CA TYR A 112 -39.60 19.86 -27.77
C TYR A 112 -39.11 18.43 -27.50
N ALA A 113 -39.98 17.53 -27.05
CA ALA A 113 -39.63 16.12 -26.86
C ALA A 113 -39.26 15.46 -28.19
N THR A 114 -38.18 14.68 -28.20
CA THR A 114 -37.77 13.92 -29.40
C THR A 114 -37.75 12.42 -29.13
N VAL A 115 -38.37 11.65 -30.03
CA VAL A 115 -38.22 10.19 -30.14
C VAL A 115 -37.82 9.86 -31.58
N GLY A 116 -36.61 9.36 -31.79
CA GLY A 116 -36.13 9.01 -33.14
C GLY A 116 -36.96 7.90 -33.81
N GLY A 117 -37.54 6.99 -33.02
CA GLY A 117 -38.43 5.92 -33.47
C GLY A 117 -38.44 4.75 -32.51
N GLY A 118 -38.64 3.54 -33.02
CA GLY A 118 -38.64 2.30 -32.22
C GLY A 118 -40.01 1.93 -31.66
N TYR A 119 -40.04 1.26 -30.51
CA TYR A 119 -41.27 0.71 -29.93
C TYR A 119 -41.47 1.17 -28.49
N ASN A 120 -42.65 1.73 -28.18
CA ASN A 120 -43.06 2.02 -26.81
C ASN A 120 -42.11 2.95 -26.02
N ASN A 121 -41.54 3.96 -26.69
CA ASN A 121 -40.67 4.94 -26.02
C ASN A 121 -41.46 6.17 -25.56
N THR A 122 -41.12 6.74 -24.41
CA THR A 122 -41.78 7.94 -23.85
C THR A 122 -40.75 9.01 -23.48
N SER A 123 -40.81 10.16 -24.15
CA SER A 123 -39.93 11.32 -23.91
C SER A 123 -40.74 12.50 -23.36
N ASN A 124 -40.26 13.23 -22.36
CA ASN A 124 -40.86 14.44 -21.79
C ASN A 124 -40.22 15.74 -22.34
N ALA A 125 -40.42 16.88 -21.68
CA ALA A 125 -40.01 18.19 -22.15
C ALA A 125 -38.49 18.28 -22.32
N TYR A 126 -38.05 18.75 -23.49
CA TYR A 126 -36.66 18.87 -23.89
C TYR A 126 -35.84 17.57 -23.83
N SER A 127 -36.46 16.41 -23.58
CA SER A 127 -35.74 15.14 -23.52
C SER A 127 -35.65 14.48 -24.88
N THR A 128 -34.66 13.60 -25.02
CA THR A 128 -34.39 12.89 -26.26
C THR A 128 -34.30 11.39 -26.03
N ILE A 129 -35.00 10.63 -26.85
CA ILE A 129 -34.79 9.18 -27.02
C ILE A 129 -34.36 8.93 -28.45
N GLY A 130 -33.14 8.42 -28.67
CA GLY A 130 -32.65 8.13 -30.01
C GLY A 130 -33.43 7.01 -30.72
N GLY A 131 -33.96 6.04 -29.96
CA GLY A 131 -34.81 4.95 -30.45
C GLY A 131 -34.83 3.77 -29.49
N GLY A 132 -34.96 2.55 -30.02
CA GLY A 132 -34.97 1.33 -29.22
C GLY A 132 -36.36 0.94 -28.72
N ALA A 133 -36.45 0.22 -27.61
CA ALA A 133 -37.72 -0.32 -27.10
C ALA A 133 -37.95 -0.04 -25.61
N SER A 134 -39.14 0.44 -25.25
CA SER A 134 -39.55 0.64 -23.84
C SER A 134 -38.61 1.55 -23.05
N ASN A 135 -38.04 2.59 -23.68
CA ASN A 135 -37.23 3.58 -23.01
C ASN A 135 -38.11 4.74 -22.50
N ILE A 136 -37.75 5.29 -21.34
CA ILE A 136 -38.45 6.40 -20.70
C ILE A 136 -37.42 7.50 -20.39
N ALA A 137 -37.58 8.67 -20.98
CA ALA A 137 -36.87 9.89 -20.66
C ALA A 137 -37.90 10.88 -20.10
N SER A 138 -38.07 10.90 -18.78
CA SER A 138 -39.27 11.48 -18.13
C SER A 138 -39.04 12.81 -17.42
N SER A 139 -37.80 13.28 -17.34
CA SER A 139 -37.45 14.58 -16.75
C SER A 139 -36.83 15.54 -17.76
N ASN A 140 -36.85 16.83 -17.42
CA ASN A 140 -36.36 17.88 -18.31
C ASN A 140 -34.90 17.64 -18.71
N TYR A 141 -34.62 17.78 -20.01
CA TYR A 141 -33.28 17.60 -20.59
C TYR A 141 -32.66 16.20 -20.39
N SER A 142 -33.45 15.20 -19.98
CA SER A 142 -32.97 13.82 -19.87
C SER A 142 -32.71 13.21 -21.26
N THR A 143 -31.75 12.30 -21.35
CA THR A 143 -31.39 11.67 -22.63
C THR A 143 -31.26 10.17 -22.49
N VAL A 144 -31.89 9.43 -23.40
CA VAL A 144 -31.64 8.01 -23.64
C VAL A 144 -31.18 7.82 -25.08
N GLY A 145 -29.92 7.42 -25.29
CA GLY A 145 -29.38 7.21 -26.64
C GLY A 145 -30.11 6.10 -27.42
N GLY A 146 -30.58 5.06 -26.71
CA GLY A 146 -31.35 3.96 -27.28
C GLY A 146 -31.37 2.74 -26.36
N GLY A 147 -31.40 1.53 -26.95
CA GLY A 147 -31.40 0.29 -26.18
C GLY A 147 -32.80 -0.14 -25.72
N GLY A 148 -32.89 -0.87 -24.62
CA GLY A 148 -34.13 -1.50 -24.16
C GLY A 148 -34.42 -1.31 -22.68
N GLY A 149 -35.61 -0.80 -22.33
CA GLY A 149 -36.07 -0.75 -20.94
C GLY A 149 -35.32 0.26 -20.06
N ASN A 150 -34.71 1.29 -20.63
CA ASN A 150 -33.95 2.28 -19.88
C ASN A 150 -34.84 3.39 -19.32
N ILE A 151 -34.53 3.90 -18.12
CA ILE A 151 -35.31 4.94 -17.43
C ILE A 151 -34.37 6.09 -17.02
N ALA A 152 -34.42 7.20 -17.75
CA ALA A 152 -33.82 8.47 -17.36
C ALA A 152 -34.90 9.39 -16.78
N SER A 153 -34.94 9.54 -15.46
CA SER A 153 -35.96 10.32 -14.74
C SER A 153 -35.39 11.43 -13.85
N GLY A 154 -34.08 11.63 -13.82
CA GLY A 154 -33.45 12.83 -13.24
C GLY A 154 -33.34 13.96 -14.24
N SER A 155 -33.33 15.23 -13.78
CA SER A 155 -33.06 16.36 -14.68
C SER A 155 -31.63 16.27 -15.19
N TYR A 156 -31.42 16.47 -16.48
CA TYR A 156 -30.10 16.28 -17.13
C TYR A 156 -29.51 14.87 -17.01
N ALA A 157 -30.31 13.87 -16.61
CA ALA A 157 -29.85 12.49 -16.52
C ALA A 157 -29.57 11.90 -17.91
N THR A 158 -28.53 11.08 -18.04
CA THR A 158 -28.12 10.51 -19.32
C THR A 158 -27.93 9.00 -19.23
N ILE A 159 -28.54 8.29 -20.18
CA ILE A 159 -28.29 6.88 -20.45
C ILE A 159 -27.86 6.76 -21.91
N PRO A 160 -26.58 6.47 -22.21
CA PRO A 160 -26.13 6.37 -23.60
C PRO A 160 -26.76 5.18 -24.36
N GLY A 161 -27.25 4.16 -23.64
CA GLY A 161 -27.92 3.01 -24.21
C GLY A 161 -27.86 1.80 -23.27
N GLY A 162 -27.91 0.60 -23.84
CA GLY A 162 -27.86 -0.65 -23.10
C GLY A 162 -29.24 -1.16 -22.67
N TRP A 163 -29.29 -1.98 -21.63
CA TRP A 163 -30.52 -2.67 -21.22
C TRP A 163 -30.82 -2.51 -19.72
N GLN A 164 -32.03 -2.05 -19.42
CA GLN A 164 -32.56 -1.87 -18.06
C GLN A 164 -31.70 -0.99 -17.13
N ASN A 165 -31.12 0.08 -17.66
CA ASN A 165 -30.42 1.08 -16.86
C ASN A 165 -31.39 2.11 -16.27
N GLU A 166 -31.04 2.67 -15.11
CA GLU A 166 -31.79 3.71 -14.41
C GLU A 166 -30.86 4.87 -14.05
N ALA A 167 -31.18 6.06 -14.52
CA ALA A 167 -30.56 7.33 -14.16
C ALA A 167 -31.65 8.25 -13.61
N THR A 168 -31.91 8.16 -12.30
CA THR A 168 -33.20 8.58 -11.71
C THR A 168 -33.14 9.87 -10.90
N ASP A 169 -31.94 10.41 -10.66
CA ASP A 169 -31.72 11.66 -9.92
C ASP A 169 -30.91 12.64 -10.79
N ASP A 170 -30.89 13.93 -10.41
CA ASP A 170 -30.32 15.00 -11.21
C ASP A 170 -28.84 14.75 -11.54
N TYR A 171 -28.46 15.02 -12.79
CA TYR A 171 -27.10 14.85 -13.29
C TYR A 171 -26.55 13.41 -13.21
N SER A 172 -27.40 12.40 -13.07
CA SER A 172 -26.97 11.00 -13.02
C SER A 172 -26.65 10.42 -14.41
N PHE A 173 -25.70 9.49 -14.45
CA PHE A 173 -25.26 8.78 -15.65
C PHE A 173 -25.25 7.27 -15.42
N ALA A 174 -25.98 6.49 -16.22
CA ALA A 174 -26.03 5.03 -16.11
C ALA A 174 -25.78 4.36 -17.47
N ALA A 175 -24.81 3.43 -17.53
CA ALA A 175 -24.42 2.77 -18.77
C ALA A 175 -24.22 1.26 -18.62
N GLY A 176 -24.55 0.51 -19.68
CA GLY A 176 -24.32 -0.93 -19.79
C GLY A 176 -25.58 -1.76 -19.53
N ARG A 177 -25.55 -2.70 -18.58
CA ARG A 177 -26.70 -3.56 -18.25
C ARG A 177 -27.02 -3.49 -16.75
N LEU A 178 -28.25 -3.14 -16.41
CA LEU A 178 -28.73 -3.06 -15.02
C LEU A 178 -27.94 -2.07 -14.13
N ALA A 179 -27.38 -1.01 -14.71
CA ALA A 179 -26.75 0.09 -13.98
C ALA A 179 -27.81 1.01 -13.36
N LYS A 180 -27.69 1.32 -12.05
CA LYS A 180 -28.69 2.06 -11.27
C LYS A 180 -28.08 3.30 -10.62
N ALA A 181 -27.96 4.39 -11.37
CA ALA A 181 -27.54 5.70 -10.88
C ALA A 181 -28.74 6.41 -10.21
N ARG A 182 -28.92 6.19 -8.90
CA ARG A 182 -30.11 6.62 -8.13
C ARG A 182 -29.89 7.81 -7.19
N HIS A 183 -28.72 8.42 -7.25
CA HIS A 183 -28.38 9.58 -6.44
C HIS A 183 -27.77 10.67 -7.31
N LYS A 184 -27.95 11.93 -6.91
CA LYS A 184 -27.47 13.11 -7.61
C LYS A 184 -25.99 13.02 -7.95
N GLY A 185 -25.65 13.37 -9.20
CA GLY A 185 -24.26 13.44 -9.68
C GLY A 185 -23.52 12.10 -9.76
N THR A 186 -24.23 10.97 -9.73
CA THR A 186 -23.60 9.64 -9.78
C THR A 186 -23.36 9.15 -11.20
N PHE A 187 -22.25 8.43 -11.39
CA PHE A 187 -21.89 7.75 -12.62
C PHE A 187 -21.81 6.26 -12.32
N VAL A 188 -22.65 5.44 -12.97
CA VAL A 188 -22.69 3.99 -12.72
C VAL A 188 -22.52 3.25 -14.04
N TRP A 189 -21.42 2.50 -14.16
CA TRP A 189 -21.09 1.69 -15.32
C TRP A 189 -21.16 0.23 -14.94
N ALA A 190 -22.01 -0.56 -15.63
CA ALA A 190 -22.21 -1.96 -15.31
C ALA A 190 -22.00 -2.85 -16.54
N ASP A 191 -21.18 -3.88 -16.39
CA ASP A 191 -20.96 -4.93 -17.39
C ASP A 191 -22.21 -5.78 -17.68
N ASN A 192 -22.05 -6.84 -18.47
CA ASN A 192 -23.13 -7.74 -18.90
C ASN A 192 -23.71 -8.61 -17.76
N THR A 193 -23.23 -8.49 -16.52
CA THR A 193 -23.72 -9.28 -15.38
C THR A 193 -25.21 -9.00 -15.14
N ALA A 194 -26.02 -10.05 -15.05
CA ALA A 194 -27.47 -9.99 -14.87
C ALA A 194 -27.88 -9.65 -13.41
N SER A 195 -27.27 -8.63 -12.81
CA SER A 195 -27.57 -8.16 -11.46
C SER A 195 -27.60 -6.65 -11.41
N ASN A 196 -28.45 -6.08 -10.57
CA ASN A 196 -28.43 -4.64 -10.30
C ASN A 196 -27.05 -4.24 -9.74
N PHE A 197 -26.53 -3.11 -10.21
CA PHE A 197 -25.36 -2.43 -9.65
C PHE A 197 -25.71 -0.96 -9.56
N GLY A 198 -25.68 -0.38 -8.36
CA GLY A 198 -26.25 0.94 -8.13
C GLY A 198 -25.49 1.78 -7.14
N SER A 199 -25.68 3.10 -7.28
CA SER A 199 -25.15 4.07 -6.32
C SER A 199 -25.81 3.95 -4.97
N THR A 200 -25.04 4.26 -3.93
CA THR A 200 -25.44 4.25 -2.51
C THR A 200 -25.36 5.63 -1.87
N ALA A 201 -24.77 6.61 -2.55
CA ALA A 201 -24.69 8.00 -2.13
C ALA A 201 -24.52 8.93 -3.35
N THR A 202 -24.65 10.24 -3.14
CA THR A 202 -24.42 11.27 -4.16
C THR A 202 -22.95 11.32 -4.61
N ASN A 203 -22.70 11.77 -5.84
CA ASN A 203 -21.36 12.05 -6.38
C ASN A 203 -20.39 10.85 -6.40
N GLN A 204 -20.91 9.62 -6.49
CA GLN A 204 -20.11 8.42 -6.68
C GLN A 204 -19.84 8.14 -8.16
N PHE A 205 -18.63 7.68 -8.48
CA PHE A 205 -18.34 6.97 -9.72
C PHE A 205 -18.13 5.49 -9.41
N LEU A 206 -19.02 4.64 -9.91
CA LEU A 206 -19.03 3.21 -9.67
C LEU A 206 -18.88 2.44 -10.98
N ILE A 207 -17.97 1.48 -10.99
CA ILE A 207 -17.72 0.61 -12.15
C ILE A 207 -17.81 -0.85 -11.71
N ARG A 208 -18.67 -1.62 -12.36
CA ARG A 208 -18.63 -3.09 -12.32
C ARG A 208 -18.14 -3.60 -13.67
N ALA A 209 -16.91 -4.09 -13.68
CA ALA A 209 -16.28 -4.71 -14.83
C ALA A 209 -15.67 -6.05 -14.39
N GLY A 210 -16.34 -7.16 -14.66
CA GLY A 210 -15.94 -8.50 -14.19
C GLY A 210 -14.55 -8.94 -14.65
N ASN A 211 -14.03 -8.36 -15.74
CA ASN A 211 -12.68 -8.60 -16.24
C ASN A 211 -11.71 -7.44 -15.93
N GLY A 212 -12.07 -6.53 -15.03
CA GLY A 212 -11.21 -5.42 -14.60
C GLY A 212 -11.38 -4.12 -15.38
N VAL A 213 -10.77 -3.06 -14.84
CA VAL A 213 -10.72 -1.70 -15.39
C VAL A 213 -9.31 -1.44 -15.89
N GLY A 214 -9.17 -1.23 -17.20
CA GLY A 214 -7.90 -0.87 -17.82
C GLY A 214 -7.78 0.63 -18.07
N ILE A 215 -6.67 1.25 -17.63
CA ILE A 215 -6.31 2.63 -17.98
C ILE A 215 -5.11 2.60 -18.91
N ASN A 216 -5.27 3.09 -20.14
CA ASN A 216 -4.31 2.92 -21.23
C ASN A 216 -3.92 1.45 -21.48
N LYS A 217 -4.83 0.53 -21.14
CA LYS A 217 -4.65 -0.92 -21.22
C LYS A 217 -5.95 -1.58 -21.65
N ASN A 218 -5.92 -2.35 -22.73
CA ASN A 218 -7.11 -3.00 -23.32
C ASN A 218 -7.34 -4.43 -22.81
N ASN A 219 -6.36 -5.01 -22.12
CA ASN A 219 -6.43 -6.33 -21.49
C ASN A 219 -5.96 -6.22 -20.02
N PRO A 220 -6.78 -5.64 -19.13
CA PRO A 220 -6.47 -5.57 -17.70
C PRO A 220 -6.35 -7.00 -17.13
N ALA A 221 -5.26 -7.27 -16.40
CA ALA A 221 -5.00 -8.56 -15.76
C ALA A 221 -5.52 -8.63 -14.32
N THR A 222 -5.85 -7.48 -13.73
CA THR A 222 -6.36 -7.31 -12.37
C THR A 222 -7.58 -6.38 -12.38
N ALA A 223 -8.22 -6.21 -11.21
CA ALA A 223 -9.43 -5.39 -11.09
C ALA A 223 -9.23 -3.92 -11.52
N LEU A 224 -8.06 -3.34 -11.26
CA LEU A 224 -7.62 -2.05 -11.78
C LEU A 224 -6.19 -2.21 -12.28
N ASP A 225 -5.98 -1.98 -13.57
CA ASP A 225 -4.71 -2.20 -14.24
C ASP A 225 -4.35 -1.00 -15.12
N VAL A 226 -3.29 -0.29 -14.74
CA VAL A 226 -2.87 0.98 -15.34
C VAL A 226 -1.57 0.76 -16.09
N ASN A 227 -1.55 1.08 -17.39
CA ASN A 227 -0.31 1.15 -18.15
C ASN A 227 0.36 2.52 -17.93
N GLY A 228 1.17 2.63 -16.89
CA GLY A 228 1.86 3.85 -16.48
C GLY A 228 2.05 3.93 -14.97
N ALA A 229 2.65 5.03 -14.51
CA ALA A 229 2.81 5.29 -13.08
C ALA A 229 1.46 5.69 -12.45
N VAL A 230 1.19 5.18 -11.26
CA VAL A 230 0.03 5.57 -10.44
C VAL A 230 0.53 6.46 -9.30
N THR A 231 0.10 7.72 -9.26
CA THR A 231 0.37 8.65 -8.16
C THR A 231 -0.83 8.69 -7.22
N ALA A 232 -0.62 8.39 -5.94
CA ALA A 232 -1.61 8.51 -4.89
C ALA A 232 -1.03 9.31 -3.73
N THR A 233 -1.84 10.17 -3.09
CA THR A 233 -1.40 10.95 -1.92
C THR A 233 -1.35 10.12 -0.64
N ALA A 234 -2.15 9.05 -0.56
CA ALA A 234 -2.15 8.10 0.54
C ALA A 234 -2.78 6.77 0.09
N PHE A 235 -2.35 5.68 0.72
CA PHE A 235 -3.07 4.40 0.77
C PHE A 235 -3.50 4.18 2.23
N VAL A 236 -4.72 3.68 2.45
CA VAL A 236 -5.25 3.43 3.81
C VAL A 236 -5.31 1.91 4.03
N GLY A 237 -4.76 1.44 5.15
CA GLY A 237 -4.63 0.01 5.49
C GLY A 237 -3.30 -0.26 6.19
N ASP A 238 -2.97 -1.55 6.39
CA ASP A 238 -1.67 -1.97 6.94
C ASP A 238 -0.56 -2.04 5.87
N GLY A 239 -0.90 -1.79 4.60
CA GLY A 239 0.04 -1.84 3.47
C GLY A 239 0.51 -3.25 3.10
N SER A 240 0.07 -4.30 3.81
CA SER A 240 0.58 -5.66 3.63
C SER A 240 0.25 -6.26 2.25
N ALA A 241 -0.78 -5.73 1.58
CA ALA A 241 -1.16 -6.08 0.21
C ALA A 241 -0.46 -5.25 -0.89
N LEU A 242 0.34 -4.23 -0.54
CA LEU A 242 1.10 -3.43 -1.51
C LEU A 242 2.41 -4.14 -1.89
N SER A 243 2.30 -5.22 -2.66
CA SER A 243 3.45 -5.98 -3.15
C SER A 243 3.99 -5.45 -4.48
N GLY A 244 5.27 -5.66 -4.77
CA GLY A 244 5.86 -5.35 -6.08
C GLY A 244 6.09 -3.86 -6.35
N ILE A 245 5.93 -3.02 -5.33
CA ILE A 245 6.54 -1.69 -5.30
C ILE A 245 8.03 -1.95 -5.02
N PRO A 246 8.95 -1.62 -5.95
CA PRO A 246 10.37 -1.77 -5.70
C PRO A 246 10.72 -1.00 -4.44
N ASP A 247 11.07 -1.73 -3.40
CA ASP A 247 11.65 -1.15 -2.21
C ASP A 247 13.10 -0.80 -2.61
N ASP A 248 13.43 0.49 -2.76
CA ASP A 248 14.83 0.91 -2.95
C ASP A 248 15.63 0.78 -1.64
N GLN A 249 15.12 0.03 -0.67
CA GLN A 249 15.85 -0.35 0.54
C GLN A 249 16.84 -1.44 0.21
N THR A 250 17.87 -1.03 -0.53
CA THR A 250 19.15 -1.68 -0.50
C THR A 250 19.65 -1.61 0.94
N LEU A 251 19.49 -2.69 1.70
CA LEU A 251 20.12 -2.84 3.01
C LEU A 251 21.64 -2.95 2.79
N SER A 252 22.29 -1.79 2.64
CA SER A 252 23.72 -1.69 2.37
C SER A 252 24.46 -1.57 3.70
N LEU A 253 25.22 -2.60 4.07
CA LEU A 253 26.25 -2.46 5.10
C LEU A 253 27.49 -1.86 4.44
N SER A 254 27.73 -0.57 4.68
CA SER A 254 28.98 0.10 4.34
C SER A 254 29.64 0.63 5.60
N GLY A 255 30.78 0.05 5.97
CA GLY A 255 31.50 0.41 7.19
C GLY A 255 30.71 0.08 8.46
N THR A 256 30.56 1.06 9.36
CA THR A 256 29.89 0.93 10.68
C THR A 256 28.49 1.56 10.73
N THR A 257 27.96 2.04 9.60
CA THR A 257 26.68 2.77 9.57
C THR A 257 25.58 1.89 8.98
N LEU A 258 24.58 1.55 9.78
CA LEU A 258 23.29 1.05 9.29
C LEU A 258 22.35 2.25 9.14
N SER A 259 22.10 2.67 7.91
CA SER A 259 21.11 3.73 7.61
C SER A 259 19.83 3.09 7.07
N ILE A 260 18.71 3.34 7.74
CA ILE A 260 17.38 3.00 7.24
C ILE A 260 16.70 4.33 6.91
N GLU A 261 16.48 4.60 5.64
CA GLU A 261 15.72 5.79 5.26
C GLU A 261 14.22 5.50 5.41
N ALA A 262 13.48 6.48 5.95
CA ALA A 262 12.04 6.43 6.20
C ALA A 262 11.55 5.41 7.26
N GLY A 263 11.67 5.78 8.54
CA GLY A 263 10.72 5.37 9.61
C GLY A 263 10.69 3.91 10.03
N ASN A 264 11.43 3.02 9.37
CA ASN A 264 11.54 1.61 9.74
C ASN A 264 12.65 1.42 10.78
N SER A 265 12.42 0.53 11.76
CA SER A 265 13.39 0.14 12.77
C SER A 265 13.76 -1.33 12.57
N VAL A 266 15.07 -1.65 12.57
CA VAL A 266 15.55 -3.02 12.68
C VAL A 266 15.73 -3.29 14.18
N ASP A 267 14.86 -4.14 14.73
CA ASP A 267 14.99 -4.62 16.10
C ASP A 267 16.15 -5.64 16.18
N LEU A 268 17.29 -5.20 16.70
CA LEU A 268 18.46 -6.04 16.95
C LEU A 268 18.49 -6.59 18.39
N SER A 269 17.46 -6.34 19.20
CA SER A 269 17.42 -6.74 20.62
C SER A 269 17.36 -8.25 20.83
N THR A 270 17.05 -9.02 19.77
CA THR A 270 17.06 -10.48 19.78
C THR A 270 18.38 -11.10 19.33
N LEU A 271 19.35 -10.30 18.87
CA LEU A 271 20.67 -10.84 18.60
C LEU A 271 21.32 -11.18 19.94
N PRO A 272 21.70 -12.44 20.17
CA PRO A 272 22.45 -12.80 21.37
C PRO A 272 23.72 -11.94 21.41
N GLY A 273 24.06 -11.43 22.58
CA GLY A 273 25.23 -10.57 22.78
C GLY A 273 26.45 -11.08 22.01
N ASP A 274 27.20 -10.16 21.42
CA ASP A 274 28.37 -10.47 20.58
C ASP A 274 29.31 -11.42 21.34
N ASN A 275 29.74 -12.50 20.68
CA ASN A 275 30.66 -13.47 21.26
C ASN A 275 32.12 -13.17 20.91
N LEU A 276 32.40 -12.01 20.29
CA LEU A 276 33.72 -11.55 19.85
C LEU A 276 34.47 -12.57 18.95
N GLY A 277 33.91 -13.74 18.62
CA GLY A 277 34.57 -14.82 17.89
C GLY A 277 36.06 -15.03 18.21
N ASN A 278 36.85 -15.35 17.18
CA ASN A 278 38.30 -15.29 17.23
C ASN A 278 38.75 -13.86 16.89
N HIS A 279 39.11 -13.07 17.90
CA HIS A 279 39.66 -11.74 17.68
C HIS A 279 41.17 -11.68 17.94
N MET A 280 41.88 -11.03 17.02
CA MET A 280 43.27 -10.61 17.20
C MET A 280 43.25 -9.10 17.48
N ALA A 281 43.36 -8.73 18.76
CA ALA A 281 43.37 -7.34 19.15
C ALA A 281 44.62 -6.63 18.60
N THR A 282 44.43 -5.59 17.79
CA THR A 282 45.51 -4.73 17.29
C THR A 282 45.74 -3.50 18.18
N GLN A 283 44.90 -3.33 19.20
CA GLN A 283 44.90 -2.28 20.22
C GLN A 283 44.42 -2.87 21.56
N ASN A 284 44.41 -2.06 22.63
CA ASN A 284 43.95 -2.50 23.95
C ASN A 284 42.48 -2.96 23.92
N ILE A 285 42.19 -4.07 24.60
CA ILE A 285 40.81 -4.48 24.89
C ILE A 285 40.37 -3.73 26.16
N GLN A 286 39.52 -2.72 26.01
CA GLN A 286 38.93 -1.99 27.13
C GLN A 286 37.75 -2.79 27.67
N LEU A 287 37.82 -3.22 28.92
CA LEU A 287 36.83 -4.11 29.52
C LEU A 287 35.69 -3.38 30.23
N ASP A 288 35.80 -2.07 30.51
CA ASP A 288 34.76 -1.24 31.17
C ASP A 288 34.15 -1.89 32.43
N GLY A 289 34.98 -2.56 33.23
CA GLY A 289 34.54 -3.31 34.41
C GLY A 289 33.99 -4.72 34.15
N ASN A 290 34.15 -5.27 32.94
CA ASN A 290 33.79 -6.64 32.58
C ASN A 290 35.01 -7.60 32.65
N TYR A 291 34.75 -8.90 32.52
CA TYR A 291 35.75 -9.95 32.66
C TYR A 291 36.18 -10.53 31.31
N LEU A 292 37.47 -10.82 31.15
CA LEU A 292 37.94 -11.84 30.19
C LEU A 292 37.81 -13.22 30.87
N SER A 293 36.63 -13.83 30.77
CA SER A 293 36.34 -15.19 31.27
C SER A 293 35.81 -16.09 30.15
N GLY A 294 36.00 -17.41 30.31
CA GLY A 294 35.59 -18.40 29.31
C GLY A 294 34.12 -18.86 29.44
N ASP A 295 33.52 -18.61 30.59
CA ASP A 295 32.16 -19.01 30.98
C ASP A 295 31.24 -17.82 31.28
N GLY A 296 31.77 -16.59 31.32
CA GLY A 296 31.03 -15.37 31.59
C GLY A 296 30.87 -15.04 33.08
N ASP A 297 31.46 -15.86 33.97
CA ASP A 297 31.45 -15.61 35.40
C ASP A 297 32.65 -14.69 35.81
N ASN A 298 32.77 -14.37 37.10
CA ASN A 298 33.65 -13.30 37.63
C ASN A 298 35.10 -13.75 37.92
N GLU A 299 35.52 -14.91 37.40
CA GLU A 299 36.81 -15.55 37.72
C GLU A 299 37.92 -15.29 36.68
N GLY A 300 37.68 -14.39 35.73
CA GLY A 300 38.60 -14.05 34.64
C GLY A 300 39.69 -13.03 34.97
N VAL A 301 40.23 -12.41 33.92
CA VAL A 301 41.07 -11.19 34.04
C VAL A 301 40.14 -9.99 34.11
N PHE A 302 40.18 -9.28 35.24
CA PHE A 302 39.46 -8.04 35.51
C PHE A 302 40.44 -6.88 35.51
N VAL A 303 40.10 -5.78 34.85
CA VAL A 303 40.86 -4.53 34.92
C VAL A 303 39.90 -3.45 35.41
N ASP A 304 40.20 -2.88 36.58
CA ASP A 304 39.36 -1.83 37.16
C ASP A 304 39.56 -0.47 36.47
N THR A 305 38.79 0.54 36.89
CA THR A 305 38.86 1.90 36.35
C THR A 305 40.18 2.62 36.61
N ASP A 306 40.96 2.14 37.57
CA ASP A 306 42.27 2.68 37.95
C ASP A 306 43.43 1.94 37.25
N GLY A 307 43.12 0.90 36.46
CA GLY A 307 44.07 0.10 35.69
C GLY A 307 44.72 -1.04 36.47
N ASN A 308 44.20 -1.38 37.65
CA ASN A 308 44.68 -2.53 38.42
C ASN A 308 44.17 -3.84 37.81
N VAL A 309 45.07 -4.81 37.62
CA VAL A 309 44.72 -6.10 37.05
C VAL A 309 44.44 -7.11 38.15
N GLY A 310 43.17 -7.49 38.30
CA GLY A 310 42.73 -8.62 39.11
C GLY A 310 42.70 -9.90 38.28
N ILE A 311 43.34 -10.96 38.76
CA ILE A 311 43.14 -12.32 38.22
C ILE A 311 42.46 -13.13 39.32
N GLY A 312 41.16 -13.42 39.13
CA GLY A 312 40.32 -14.11 40.12
C GLY A 312 39.88 -13.27 41.34
N ASN A 313 40.15 -11.95 41.34
CA ASN A 313 39.74 -11.01 42.39
C ASN A 313 39.03 -9.79 41.80
N ILE A 314 37.82 -9.52 42.31
CA ILE A 314 36.88 -8.49 41.83
C ILE A 314 37.11 -7.09 42.43
N ASN A 315 38.06 -6.93 43.37
CA ASN A 315 38.46 -5.65 43.94
C ASN A 315 40.00 -5.57 44.06
N PRO A 316 40.73 -5.45 42.95
CA PRO A 316 42.18 -5.29 43.00
C PRO A 316 42.53 -3.92 43.63
N THR A 317 43.43 -3.90 44.59
CA THR A 317 43.87 -2.66 45.27
C THR A 317 45.30 -2.28 44.91
N GLU A 318 45.92 -3.03 44.00
CA GLU A 318 47.32 -2.92 43.56
C GLU A 318 47.41 -3.30 42.08
N LEU A 319 48.45 -2.81 41.38
CA LEU A 319 48.61 -2.94 39.92
C LEU A 319 48.50 -4.39 39.37
N LEU A 320 48.92 -5.39 40.15
CA LEU A 320 48.70 -6.80 39.87
C LEU A 320 48.27 -7.51 41.15
N HIS A 321 46.99 -7.88 41.24
CA HIS A 321 46.43 -8.61 42.36
C HIS A 321 45.96 -10.00 41.89
N VAL A 322 46.75 -11.03 42.23
CA VAL A 322 46.40 -12.43 41.99
C VAL A 322 45.77 -13.00 43.26
N GLY A 323 44.46 -13.22 43.25
CA GLY A 323 43.72 -13.78 44.38
C GLY A 323 42.77 -14.88 43.89
N SER A 324 42.72 -16.01 44.60
CA SER A 324 41.68 -17.02 44.34
C SER A 324 40.59 -16.91 45.41
N ALA A 325 39.33 -17.07 45.02
CA ALA A 325 38.18 -16.91 45.92
C ALA A 325 38.04 -17.99 47.03
N SER A 326 38.91 -19.01 47.09
CA SER A 326 38.84 -20.02 48.15
C SER A 326 40.12 -20.85 48.27
N HIS A 327 41.17 -20.38 48.95
CA HIS A 327 42.16 -21.26 49.61
C HIS A 327 42.76 -20.57 50.84
N ASN A 328 42.55 -21.17 52.01
CA ASN A 328 43.13 -20.75 53.28
C ASN A 328 44.67 -20.71 53.22
N GLY A 329 45.26 -19.51 53.25
CA GLY A 329 46.52 -19.29 53.95
C GLY A 329 47.71 -18.78 53.13
N ASP A 330 47.85 -19.10 51.84
CA ASP A 330 49.05 -18.74 51.07
C ASP A 330 48.70 -18.09 49.72
N GLN A 331 48.98 -16.79 49.59
CA GLN A 331 48.95 -16.07 48.32
C GLN A 331 50.29 -16.28 47.61
N SER A 332 50.29 -16.86 46.41
CA SER A 332 51.52 -17.15 45.65
C SER A 332 51.43 -16.67 44.21
N ILE A 333 52.45 -15.97 43.72
CA ILE A 333 52.74 -15.84 42.29
C ILE A 333 53.47 -17.13 41.89
N ALA A 334 52.87 -17.95 41.01
CA ALA A 334 53.50 -19.16 40.49
C ALA A 334 54.10 -18.91 39.10
N LEU A 335 55.41 -19.09 38.95
CA LEU A 335 56.09 -19.12 37.65
C LEU A 335 56.39 -20.58 37.29
N GLN A 336 55.66 -21.14 36.31
CA GLN A 336 55.77 -22.55 35.91
C GLN A 336 56.37 -22.68 34.50
N ASN A 337 57.22 -23.69 34.29
CA ASN A 337 57.60 -24.16 32.95
C ASN A 337 56.87 -25.49 32.66
N ALA A 338 56.68 -25.80 31.37
CA ALA A 338 55.91 -26.89 30.77
C ALA A 338 56.17 -28.31 31.32
N SER A 339 57.22 -28.52 32.13
CA SER A 339 57.55 -29.79 32.78
C SER A 339 57.07 -29.92 34.23
N ASN A 340 56.24 -29.00 34.74
CA ASN A 340 55.53 -29.10 36.03
C ASN A 340 56.40 -29.29 37.30
N LEU A 341 57.68 -28.90 37.27
CA LEU A 341 58.52 -28.86 38.46
C LEU A 341 59.17 -27.47 38.60
N TRP A 342 59.38 -27.06 39.86
CA TRP A 342 59.84 -25.77 40.39
C TRP A 342 58.73 -24.73 40.71
N LYS A 343 58.42 -24.58 42.00
CA LYS A 343 57.61 -23.49 42.57
C LYS A 343 58.54 -22.46 43.22
N HIS A 344 58.69 -21.28 42.62
CA HIS A 344 59.07 -20.08 43.37
C HIS A 344 57.82 -19.51 44.01
N THR A 345 57.56 -19.85 45.27
CA THR A 345 56.44 -19.30 46.03
C THR A 345 56.97 -18.17 46.92
N VAL A 346 56.68 -16.92 46.56
CA VAL A 346 56.83 -15.79 47.48
C VAL A 346 55.55 -15.70 48.30
N ALA A 347 55.52 -16.38 49.44
CA ALA A 347 54.41 -16.25 50.38
C ALA A 347 54.61 -14.96 51.18
N LEU A 348 53.69 -14.01 51.06
CA LEU A 348 53.78 -12.71 51.75
C LEU A 348 53.28 -12.76 53.20
N ASN A 349 52.98 -13.93 53.74
CA ASN A 349 52.69 -14.09 55.16
C ASN A 349 53.97 -14.38 55.97
N GLY A 350 54.94 -13.46 55.82
CA GLY A 350 56.07 -13.33 56.73
C GLY A 350 57.19 -14.37 56.60
N SER A 351 57.41 -15.03 55.46
CA SER A 351 58.64 -15.81 55.20
C SER A 351 58.88 -15.97 53.69
N TYR A 352 60.12 -15.76 53.22
CA TYR A 352 60.50 -16.04 51.84
C TYR A 352 60.99 -17.48 51.71
N GLN A 353 60.39 -18.30 50.83
CA GLN A 353 60.78 -19.70 50.66
C GLN A 353 61.09 -20.02 49.19
N ILE A 354 62.17 -20.76 48.96
CA ILE A 354 62.43 -21.50 47.71
C ILE A 354 62.26 -22.98 48.04
N ARG A 355 61.31 -23.63 47.38
CA ARG A 355 60.97 -25.05 47.61
C ARG A 355 61.25 -25.87 46.35
N ASP A 356 61.52 -27.14 46.55
CA ASP A 356 61.56 -28.15 45.49
C ASP A 356 60.64 -29.29 45.91
N GLY A 357 59.49 -29.40 45.24
CA GLY A 357 58.36 -30.19 45.72
C GLY A 357 57.86 -29.72 47.10
N ASP A 358 57.63 -30.68 48.00
CA ASP A 358 57.17 -30.41 49.37
C ASP A 358 58.31 -30.02 50.33
N ALA A 359 59.57 -30.18 49.92
CA ALA A 359 60.74 -29.89 50.76
C ALA A 359 61.24 -28.44 50.56
N PRO A 360 61.50 -27.67 51.64
CA PRO A 360 62.15 -26.37 51.52
C PRO A 360 63.63 -26.55 51.13
N ARG A 361 64.10 -25.78 50.16
CA ARG A 361 65.55 -25.68 49.87
C ARG A 361 66.16 -24.45 50.52
N LEU A 362 65.44 -23.34 50.56
CA LEU A 362 65.80 -22.12 51.27
C LEU A 362 64.55 -21.54 51.94
N THR A 363 64.65 -21.21 53.22
CA THR A 363 63.63 -20.52 53.99
C THR A 363 64.27 -19.30 54.63
N VAL A 364 63.68 -18.14 54.48
CA VAL A 364 64.03 -16.94 55.25
C VAL A 364 62.81 -16.60 56.09
N LEU A 365 62.92 -16.79 57.41
CA LEU A 365 61.83 -16.46 58.32
C LEU A 365 61.69 -14.94 58.43
N GLY A 366 60.53 -14.39 58.12
CA GLY A 366 60.28 -12.96 58.20
C GLY A 366 60.11 -12.44 59.63
N THR A 367 59.88 -13.31 60.62
CA THR A 367 59.77 -12.91 62.03
C THR A 367 61.10 -12.50 62.65
N ASN A 368 62.22 -13.04 62.17
CA ASN A 368 63.54 -12.81 62.76
C ASN A 368 64.71 -12.78 61.76
N GLY A 369 64.43 -12.98 60.46
CA GLY A 369 65.43 -12.98 59.39
C GLY A 369 66.25 -14.28 59.30
N ASN A 370 65.94 -15.30 60.08
CA ASN A 370 66.71 -16.54 60.10
C ASN A 370 66.63 -17.26 58.74
N VAL A 371 67.79 -17.66 58.23
CA VAL A 371 67.94 -18.36 56.96
C VAL A 371 68.15 -19.85 57.21
N GLY A 372 67.26 -20.68 56.69
CA GLY A 372 67.32 -22.13 56.72
C GLY A 372 67.56 -22.67 55.32
N ILE A 373 68.67 -23.36 55.07
CA ILE A 373 68.87 -24.14 53.85
C ILE A 373 68.46 -25.58 54.18
N GLY A 374 67.43 -26.12 53.52
CA GLY A 374 66.89 -27.46 53.80
C GLY A 374 65.95 -27.56 55.02
N PHE A 375 65.57 -26.44 55.65
CA PHE A 375 64.72 -26.42 56.85
C PHE A 375 63.54 -25.44 56.71
N THR A 376 62.41 -25.74 57.36
CA THR A 376 61.23 -24.84 57.44
C THR A 376 61.25 -23.90 58.65
N SER A 377 62.04 -24.18 59.68
CA SER A 377 62.04 -23.42 60.94
C SER A 377 63.46 -23.28 61.51
N PRO A 378 64.34 -22.51 60.84
CA PRO A 378 65.69 -22.25 61.34
C PRO A 378 65.64 -21.50 62.68
N VAL A 379 66.23 -22.09 63.73
CA VAL A 379 66.30 -21.48 65.07
C VAL A 379 67.47 -20.51 65.22
N ASN A 380 68.50 -20.66 64.40
CA ASN A 380 69.66 -19.77 64.33
C ASN A 380 69.62 -18.91 63.05
N THR A 381 70.37 -17.81 63.06
CA THR A 381 70.45 -16.85 61.93
C THR A 381 70.77 -17.53 60.60
N LEU A 382 71.63 -18.55 60.59
CA LEU A 382 71.82 -19.48 59.46
C LEU A 382 71.80 -20.92 59.98
N THR A 383 70.93 -21.75 59.41
CA THR A 383 70.86 -23.19 59.68
C THR A 383 70.94 -23.93 58.34
N VAL A 384 71.93 -24.81 58.16
CA VAL A 384 72.07 -25.62 56.94
C VAL A 384 71.84 -27.09 57.27
N GLY A 385 70.86 -27.70 56.62
CA GLY A 385 70.56 -29.12 56.73
C GLY A 385 71.33 -29.91 55.67
N GLY A 386 72.14 -30.88 56.12
CA GLY A 386 73.05 -31.64 55.26
C GLY A 386 74.45 -31.03 55.20
N THR A 387 75.25 -31.48 54.24
CA THR A 387 76.62 -31.00 54.03
C THR A 387 76.63 -29.63 53.36
N ALA A 388 77.34 -28.68 53.97
CA ALA A 388 77.73 -27.44 53.34
C ALA A 388 79.15 -27.58 52.77
N ASP A 389 79.31 -27.38 51.46
CA ASP A 389 80.61 -27.35 50.80
C ASP A 389 81.02 -25.89 50.58
N PHE A 390 82.16 -25.51 51.16
CA PHE A 390 82.71 -24.17 51.06
C PHE A 390 84.05 -24.25 50.32
N THR A 391 84.13 -23.61 49.16
CA THR A 391 85.32 -23.68 48.30
C THR A 391 86.44 -22.74 48.73
N ASP A 392 86.10 -21.68 49.47
CA ASP A 392 87.01 -20.66 49.99
C ASP A 392 87.02 -20.62 51.54
N ASN A 393 87.83 -19.73 52.11
CA ASN A 393 87.98 -19.59 53.56
C ASN A 393 86.66 -19.22 54.26
N VAL A 394 86.29 -19.97 55.29
CA VAL A 394 85.11 -19.73 56.13
C VAL A 394 85.53 -19.02 57.42
N GLY A 395 84.95 -17.84 57.66
CA GLY A 395 85.13 -17.08 58.89
C GLY A 395 83.93 -17.21 59.81
N ILE A 396 84.15 -17.65 61.06
CA ILE A 396 83.14 -17.62 62.13
C ILE A 396 83.59 -16.57 63.14
N GLY A 397 82.86 -15.47 63.25
CA GLY A 397 83.23 -14.32 64.09
C GLY A 397 84.26 -13.37 63.44
N THR A 398 84.82 -13.72 62.28
CA THR A 398 85.74 -12.88 61.50
C THR A 398 85.23 -12.68 60.08
N ALA A 399 85.38 -11.46 59.55
CA ALA A 399 85.01 -11.12 58.17
C ALA A 399 86.16 -11.30 57.17
N SER A 400 87.37 -11.68 57.62
CA SER A 400 88.56 -11.82 56.77
C SER A 400 89.43 -13.00 57.20
N PRO A 401 88.93 -14.23 57.07
CA PRO A 401 89.63 -15.43 57.51
C PRO A 401 90.93 -15.64 56.71
N GLY A 402 92.07 -15.70 57.41
CA GLY A 402 93.40 -15.99 56.87
C GLY A 402 93.66 -17.48 56.61
N ALA A 403 92.78 -18.37 57.08
CA ALA A 403 92.85 -19.82 56.88
C ALA A 403 91.50 -20.39 56.38
N ARG A 404 91.50 -21.63 55.88
CA ARG A 404 90.31 -22.29 55.30
C ARG A 404 89.11 -22.34 56.25
N LEU A 405 89.36 -22.47 57.55
CA LEU A 405 88.38 -22.24 58.60
C LEU A 405 89.08 -21.43 59.69
N GLU A 406 88.57 -20.23 59.97
CA GLU A 406 89.03 -19.42 61.08
C GLU A 406 87.84 -19.07 61.97
N VAL A 407 87.98 -19.39 63.25
CA VAL A 407 86.98 -19.08 64.28
C VAL A 407 87.61 -18.07 65.24
N GLU A 408 87.12 -16.85 65.20
CA GLU A 408 87.55 -15.77 66.08
C GLU A 408 86.57 -15.69 67.26
N GLY A 409 86.94 -16.34 68.38
CA GLY A 409 86.10 -16.50 69.57
C GLY A 409 86.20 -17.90 70.17
N GLY A 410 85.44 -18.15 71.24
CA GLY A 410 85.38 -19.48 71.88
C GLY A 410 84.63 -20.47 71.01
N ALA A 411 85.34 -21.43 70.42
CA ALA A 411 84.73 -22.58 69.74
C ALA A 411 84.51 -23.72 70.74
N SER A 412 83.27 -24.15 70.94
CA SER A 412 82.98 -25.45 71.55
C SER A 412 82.81 -26.45 70.42
N VAL A 413 83.79 -27.35 70.26
CA VAL A 413 83.69 -28.47 69.32
C VAL A 413 83.33 -29.68 70.15
N ASP A 414 82.05 -30.02 70.17
CA ASP A 414 81.57 -31.29 70.70
C ASP A 414 81.37 -32.25 69.53
N ASP A 415 82.13 -33.36 69.49
CA ASP A 415 81.82 -34.49 68.63
C ASP A 415 80.59 -35.21 69.23
N TYR A 416 79.44 -35.09 68.56
CA TYR A 416 78.21 -35.81 68.92
C TYR A 416 77.86 -36.88 67.89
#